data_AF-A0A6H0RXH9-F1
#
_entry.id   AF-A0A6H0RXH9-F1
#
_cell.length_a   1.000
_cell.length_b   1.000
_cell.length_c   1.000
_cell.angle_alpha   90.00
_cell.angle_beta   90.00
_cell.angle_gamma   90.00
#
_symmetry.space_group_name_H-M   'P 1'
#
loop_
_entity.id
_entity.type
_entity.pdbx_description
1 polymer ?
#
loop_
_entity_poly.entity_id
_entity_poly.type
_entity_poly.pdbx_seq_one_letter_code
_entity_poly.pdbx_strand_id
1 'polypeptide(L)'
;MDWPKAPGRDSRHSGAFEISWPYRDHHMMDFLAHATGDAIVDEHALSAELAAKRRRRGHLHTPYPPFNWRHPAAHPGWRYTRSERRALRAATIRWPASRQDLAAYANRDVLEAEWDTRFTGDGPVHAGAAALVWREPNAVAAAFTSAKSARHSRLWKTDFLDAHSARLDVDAVMARIATTAHRLWRTHAGTHLHLGPTDTTTWAALLATVDHLTDYARALNGRADLLLAYREVLRLENVDDAAIRIEFGLPLDDTTPLNRSALDLDLNVELTALVCQLARSALFDEQEDMAQSSG
;
A
#
# COMPACT_ATOMS: atom_id res chain seq x y z
N MET A 1 12.27 -4.06 -8.62
CA MET A 1 11.32 -4.08 -9.75
C MET A 1 11.47 -2.75 -10.48
N ASP A 2 11.56 -2.74 -11.81
CA ASP A 2 11.72 -1.50 -12.57
C ASP A 2 10.35 -0.85 -12.78
N TRP A 3 10.09 0.23 -12.05
CA TRP A 3 8.88 1.03 -12.17
C TRP A 3 8.86 1.84 -13.47
N PRO A 4 7.67 2.16 -14.04
CA PRO A 4 7.57 2.93 -15.27
C PRO A 4 8.29 4.28 -15.17
N LYS A 5 9.29 4.49 -16.04
CA LYS A 5 10.14 5.70 -16.04
C LYS A 5 9.47 6.93 -16.67
N ALA A 6 8.34 6.77 -17.36
CA ALA A 6 7.60 7.85 -18.02
C ALA A 6 6.07 7.70 -17.83
N PRO A 7 5.30 8.81 -17.77
CA PRO A 7 3.84 8.78 -17.85
C PRO A 7 3.40 8.09 -19.16
N GLY A 8 2.34 7.29 -19.13
CA GLY A 8 1.79 6.64 -20.33
C GLY A 8 2.60 5.49 -20.93
N ARG A 9 3.76 5.10 -20.38
CA ARG A 9 4.54 3.95 -20.87
C ARG A 9 4.41 2.74 -19.97
N ASP A 10 3.22 2.14 -19.95
CA ASP A 10 3.05 0.74 -19.56
C ASP A 10 3.02 -0.11 -20.84
N SER A 11 4.18 -0.23 -21.50
CA SER A 11 4.33 -1.07 -22.69
C SER A 11 4.42 -2.53 -22.26
N ARG A 12 3.28 -3.11 -21.89
CA ARG A 12 3.13 -4.54 -21.57
C ARG A 12 3.27 -5.47 -22.80
N HIS A 13 4.00 -5.07 -23.85
CA HIS A 13 4.48 -5.93 -24.93
C HIS A 13 5.76 -5.33 -25.57
N SER A 14 6.95 -5.68 -25.06
CA SER A 14 8.18 -5.66 -25.88
C SER A 14 9.28 -6.60 -25.34
N GLY A 15 9.30 -7.83 -25.86
CA GLY A 15 10.48 -8.59 -26.31
C GLY A 15 11.69 -8.92 -25.40
N ALA A 16 11.93 -8.25 -24.28
CA ALA A 16 13.10 -8.55 -23.45
C ALA A 16 12.85 -8.12 -22.00
N PHE A 17 12.75 -9.10 -21.10
CA PHE A 17 12.49 -8.98 -19.67
C PHE A 17 11.08 -8.51 -19.27
N GLU A 18 10.18 -9.49 -19.17
CA GLU A 18 8.82 -9.36 -18.65
C GLU A 18 8.82 -9.17 -17.13
N ILE A 19 8.39 -7.99 -16.65
CA ILE A 19 7.73 -7.92 -15.34
C ILE A 19 6.23 -8.04 -15.64
N SER A 20 5.75 -9.28 -15.76
CA SER A 20 4.33 -9.54 -15.79
C SER A 20 3.77 -9.28 -14.38
N TRP A 21 3.24 -8.10 -14.14
CA TRP A 21 2.32 -7.96 -13.01
C TRP A 21 1.10 -8.86 -13.34
N PRO A 22 0.75 -9.87 -12.52
CA PRO A 22 -0.28 -10.87 -12.85
C PRO A 22 -1.71 -10.31 -12.87
N TYR A 23 -1.87 -8.99 -12.78
CA TYR A 23 -3.14 -8.32 -12.58
C TYR A 23 -3.68 -7.78 -13.91
N ARG A 24 -4.95 -8.10 -14.19
CA ARG A 24 -5.70 -7.52 -15.30
C ARG A 24 -6.00 -6.04 -15.00
N ASP A 25 -6.28 -5.27 -16.04
CA ASP A 25 -6.53 -3.82 -15.93
C ASP A 25 -7.65 -3.47 -14.94
N HIS A 26 -8.73 -4.25 -14.91
CA HIS A 26 -9.81 -4.04 -13.95
C HIS A 26 -9.36 -4.22 -12.50
N HIS A 27 -8.47 -5.16 -12.20
CA HIS A 27 -7.92 -5.33 -10.86
C HIS A 27 -7.14 -4.09 -10.42
N MET A 28 -6.29 -3.53 -11.29
CA MET A 28 -5.52 -2.32 -10.96
C MET A 28 -6.42 -1.11 -10.71
N MET A 29 -7.47 -0.97 -11.52
CA MET A 29 -8.48 0.06 -11.30
C MET A 29 -9.21 -0.15 -9.97
N ASP A 30 -9.64 -1.38 -9.66
CA ASP A 30 -10.28 -1.68 -8.38
C ASP A 30 -9.33 -1.41 -7.22
N PHE A 31 -8.06 -1.78 -7.31
CA PHE A 31 -7.09 -1.54 -6.24
C PHE A 31 -6.90 -0.06 -5.96
N LEU A 32 -6.78 0.80 -6.98
CA LEU A 32 -6.73 2.25 -6.75
C LEU A 32 -8.02 2.76 -6.12
N ALA A 33 -9.17 2.31 -6.64
CA ALA A 33 -10.47 2.72 -6.13
C ALA A 33 -10.66 2.34 -4.67
N HIS A 34 -10.20 1.17 -4.24
CA HIS A 34 -10.24 0.75 -2.83
C HIS A 34 -9.18 1.49 -1.98
N ALA A 35 -7.98 1.70 -2.51
CA ALA A 35 -6.90 2.41 -1.82
C ALA A 35 -7.24 3.87 -1.49
N THR A 36 -8.10 4.50 -2.30
CA THR A 36 -8.47 5.92 -2.16
C THR A 36 -9.95 6.17 -1.89
N GLY A 37 -10.76 5.10 -1.87
CA GLY A 37 -12.21 5.14 -1.70
C GLY A 37 -12.67 5.69 -0.35
N ASP A 38 -11.81 5.64 0.67
CA ASP A 38 -12.17 6.13 2.00
C ASP A 38 -12.16 7.66 2.11
N ALA A 39 -11.67 8.41 1.11
CA ALA A 39 -11.46 9.87 1.16
C ALA A 39 -10.32 10.28 2.12
N ILE A 40 -9.13 9.73 1.86
CA ILE A 40 -7.87 10.13 2.51
C ILE A 40 -7.66 11.64 2.34
N VAL A 41 -7.29 12.32 3.42
CA VAL A 41 -7.06 13.77 3.44
C VAL A 41 -5.56 14.05 3.46
N ASP A 42 -5.11 14.89 2.52
CA ASP A 42 -3.78 15.49 2.56
C ASP A 42 -3.71 16.54 3.69
N GLU A 43 -3.14 16.16 4.84
CA GLU A 43 -3.02 17.04 6.01
C GLU A 43 -2.15 18.28 5.76
N HIS A 44 -1.21 18.24 4.80
CA HIS A 44 -0.37 19.41 4.51
C HIS A 44 -1.06 20.40 3.58
N ALA A 45 -2.13 19.98 2.89
CA ALA A 45 -3.00 20.88 2.15
C ALA A 45 -3.98 21.66 3.06
N LEU A 46 -4.03 21.34 4.35
CA LEU A 46 -4.87 22.01 5.34
C LEU A 46 -4.14 23.17 6.01
N SER A 47 -4.89 24.14 6.54
CA SER A 47 -4.31 25.13 7.45
C SER A 47 -3.78 24.47 8.73
N ALA A 48 -2.72 25.04 9.31
CA ALA A 48 -2.10 24.53 10.54
C ALA A 48 -3.12 24.34 11.68
N GLU A 49 -4.08 25.26 11.80
CA GLU A 49 -5.17 25.18 12.78
C GLU A 49 -6.10 23.98 12.56
N LEU A 50 -6.47 23.71 11.30
CA LEU A 50 -7.37 22.61 10.95
C LEU A 50 -6.67 21.25 11.07
N ALA A 51 -5.41 21.15 10.65
CA ALA A 51 -4.59 19.96 10.87
C ALA A 51 -4.42 19.67 12.38
N ALA A 52 -4.11 20.69 13.19
CA ALA A 52 -4.02 20.54 14.65
C ALA A 52 -5.37 20.13 15.27
N LYS A 53 -6.49 20.67 14.77
CA LYS A 53 -7.83 20.27 15.21
C LYS A 53 -8.15 18.82 14.88
N ARG A 54 -7.70 18.29 13.73
CA ARG A 54 -7.83 16.88 13.37
C ARG A 54 -7.01 15.98 14.29
N ARG A 55 -5.74 16.33 14.53
CA ARG A 55 -4.86 15.61 15.48
C ARG A 55 -5.47 15.51 16.88
N ARG A 56 -5.94 16.65 17.43
CA ARG A 56 -6.61 16.69 18.76
C ARG A 56 -7.86 15.82 18.85
N ARG A 57 -8.51 15.52 17.72
CA ARG A 57 -9.72 14.70 17.67
C ARG A 57 -9.43 13.23 17.37
N GLY A 58 -8.16 12.83 17.27
CA GLY A 58 -7.78 11.48 16.87
C GLY A 58 -8.14 11.18 15.41
N HIS A 59 -8.28 12.21 14.59
CA HIS A 59 -8.63 12.07 13.17
C HIS A 59 -7.39 12.10 12.26
N LEU A 60 -6.19 11.92 12.80
CA LEU A 60 -4.95 11.85 12.02
C LEU A 60 -4.97 10.59 11.13
N HIS A 61 -4.63 10.73 9.85
CA HIS A 61 -4.74 9.67 8.84
C HIS A 61 -6.15 9.10 8.64
N THR A 62 -7.16 9.60 9.38
CA THR A 62 -8.52 9.15 9.21
C THR A 62 -9.17 9.80 7.99
N PRO A 63 -9.94 9.03 7.22
CA PRO A 63 -10.63 9.55 6.06
C PRO A 63 -11.69 10.60 6.40
N TYR A 64 -12.00 11.49 5.46
CA TYR A 64 -13.15 12.39 5.55
C TYR A 64 -14.26 11.91 4.60
N PRO A 65 -15.14 10.99 5.06
CA PRO A 65 -16.05 10.28 4.17
C PRO A 65 -17.02 11.22 3.45
N PRO A 66 -17.54 10.82 2.29
CA PRO A 66 -18.63 11.55 1.66
C PRO A 66 -19.85 11.61 2.58
N PHE A 67 -20.64 12.67 2.43
CA PHE A 67 -21.83 12.85 3.25
C PHE A 67 -22.87 11.77 2.92
N ASN A 68 -23.16 10.90 3.88
CA ASN A 68 -24.19 9.88 3.75
C ASN A 68 -25.52 10.37 4.36
N TRP A 69 -26.49 10.69 3.51
CA TRP A 69 -27.83 11.12 3.93
C TRP A 69 -28.61 10.08 4.73
N ARG A 70 -28.23 8.79 4.66
CA ARG A 70 -28.88 7.72 5.45
C ARG A 70 -28.41 7.70 6.91
N HIS A 71 -27.19 8.16 7.17
CA HIS A 71 -26.62 8.23 8.52
C HIS A 71 -25.97 9.59 8.77
N PRO A 72 -26.75 10.69 8.73
CA PRO A 72 -26.20 12.03 8.82
C PRO A 72 -25.46 12.23 10.16
N ALA A 73 -25.98 11.68 11.26
CA ALA A 73 -25.40 11.81 12.59
C ALA A 73 -24.02 11.14 12.77
N ALA A 74 -23.72 10.12 11.96
CA ALA A 74 -22.42 9.43 11.99
C ALA A 74 -21.31 10.20 11.25
N HIS A 75 -21.68 11.23 10.48
CA HIS A 75 -20.73 11.94 9.65
C HIS A 75 -19.84 12.89 10.48
N PRO A 76 -18.50 12.81 10.37
CA PRO A 76 -17.60 13.64 11.17
C PRO A 76 -17.76 15.14 10.88
N GLY A 77 -18.37 15.52 9.75
CA GLY A 77 -18.61 16.90 9.35
C GLY A 77 -19.39 17.79 10.34
N TRP A 78 -20.15 17.24 11.29
CA TRP A 78 -20.77 18.06 12.36
C TRP A 78 -19.74 18.64 13.34
N ARG A 79 -18.56 18.02 13.41
CA ARG A 79 -17.42 18.46 14.24
C ARG A 79 -16.62 19.59 13.60
N TYR A 80 -16.95 19.95 12.35
CA TYR A 80 -16.25 20.93 11.54
C TYR A 80 -17.20 22.03 11.05
N THR A 81 -16.71 23.27 10.97
CA THR A 81 -17.43 24.40 10.40
C THR A 81 -17.59 24.22 8.89
N ARG A 82 -18.47 24.99 8.25
CA ARG A 82 -18.69 24.91 6.79
C ARG A 82 -17.40 25.18 5.99
N SER A 83 -16.59 26.14 6.41
CA SER A 83 -15.31 26.46 5.77
C SER A 83 -14.30 25.33 5.94
N GLU A 84 -14.19 24.77 7.15
CA GLU A 84 -13.34 23.61 7.43
C GLU A 84 -13.75 22.40 6.59
N ARG A 85 -15.07 22.10 6.48
CA ARG A 85 -15.56 21.02 5.62
C ARG A 85 -15.18 21.23 4.14
N ARG A 86 -15.18 22.47 3.67
CA ARG A 86 -14.76 22.79 2.29
C ARG A 86 -13.27 22.54 2.11
N ALA A 87 -12.46 22.96 3.07
CA ALA A 87 -11.02 22.69 3.07
C ALA A 87 -10.72 21.19 3.11
N LEU A 88 -11.41 20.42 3.97
CA LEU A 88 -11.26 18.96 4.04
C LEU A 88 -11.61 18.27 2.72
N ARG A 89 -12.71 18.68 2.07
CA ARG A 89 -13.09 18.16 0.74
C ARG A 89 -12.08 18.51 -0.34
N ALA A 90 -11.50 19.72 -0.28
CA ALA A 90 -10.48 20.16 -1.23
C ALA A 90 -9.15 19.42 -1.03
N ALA A 91 -8.81 19.10 0.21
CA ALA A 91 -7.62 18.32 0.59
C ALA A 91 -7.84 16.80 0.46
N THR A 92 -9.04 16.35 0.12
CA THR A 92 -9.30 14.93 -0.11
C THR A 92 -8.62 14.49 -1.41
N ILE A 93 -7.85 13.41 -1.35
CA ILE A 93 -7.21 12.80 -2.51
C ILE A 93 -8.30 12.32 -3.48
N ARG A 94 -8.27 12.84 -4.69
CA ARG A 94 -9.15 12.43 -5.80
C ARG A 94 -8.33 12.31 -7.07
N TRP A 95 -8.39 11.13 -7.67
CA TRP A 95 -7.83 10.84 -8.98
C TRP A 95 -8.88 11.09 -10.07
N PRO A 96 -8.48 11.47 -11.30
CA PRO A 96 -9.40 11.52 -12.43
C PRO A 96 -10.04 10.15 -12.68
N ALA A 97 -11.36 10.12 -12.76
CA ALA A 97 -12.12 8.90 -13.04
C ALA A 97 -12.52 8.80 -14.51
N SER A 98 -12.41 9.91 -15.25
CA SER A 98 -12.77 10.03 -16.65
C SER A 98 -11.94 11.12 -17.33
N ARG A 99 -11.94 11.10 -18.67
CA ARG A 99 -11.34 12.16 -19.48
C ARG A 99 -11.88 13.56 -19.14
N GLN A 100 -13.18 13.67 -18.85
CA GLN A 100 -13.84 14.94 -18.55
C GLN A 100 -13.35 15.60 -17.25
N ASP A 101 -12.89 14.80 -16.28
CA ASP A 101 -12.34 15.33 -15.02
C ASP A 101 -11.06 16.15 -15.25
N LEU A 102 -10.38 15.94 -16.40
CA LEU A 102 -9.13 16.59 -16.73
C LEU A 102 -9.28 18.07 -17.08
N ALA A 103 -10.49 18.49 -17.50
CA ALA A 103 -10.78 19.85 -17.92
C ALA A 103 -10.55 20.91 -16.82
N ALA A 104 -10.53 20.49 -15.55
CA ALA A 104 -10.32 21.37 -14.40
C ALA A 104 -8.84 21.70 -14.13
N TYR A 105 -7.90 21.02 -14.79
CA TYR A 105 -6.46 21.17 -14.52
C TYR A 105 -5.80 22.12 -15.51
N ALA A 106 -4.73 22.78 -15.06
CA ALA A 106 -3.98 23.70 -15.91
C ALA A 106 -3.31 22.96 -17.08
N ASN A 107 -2.75 21.78 -16.83
CA ASN A 107 -2.06 20.98 -17.84
C ASN A 107 -3.00 20.06 -18.66
N ARG A 108 -4.27 20.46 -18.85
CA ARG A 108 -5.32 19.59 -19.42
C ARG A 108 -4.93 18.99 -20.77
N ASP A 109 -4.30 19.76 -21.66
CA ASP A 109 -4.06 19.32 -23.04
C ASP A 109 -3.05 18.15 -23.08
N VAL A 110 -2.05 18.18 -22.19
CA VAL A 110 -1.09 17.08 -22.01
C VAL A 110 -1.75 15.88 -21.32
N LEU A 111 -2.51 16.13 -20.25
CA LEU A 111 -3.20 15.06 -19.50
C LEU A 111 -4.21 14.30 -20.37
N GLU A 112 -4.96 15.02 -21.21
CA GLU A 112 -5.89 14.43 -22.18
C GLU A 112 -5.15 13.58 -23.21
N ALA A 113 -4.01 14.06 -23.74
CA ALA A 113 -3.19 13.28 -24.66
C ALA A 113 -2.60 12.01 -24.00
N GLU A 114 -2.15 12.08 -22.75
CA GLU A 114 -1.70 10.92 -21.97
C GLU A 114 -2.85 9.91 -21.74
N TRP A 115 -4.05 10.39 -21.42
CA TRP A 115 -5.25 9.57 -21.27
C TRP A 115 -5.65 8.88 -22.57
N ASP A 116 -5.69 9.64 -23.66
CA ASP A 116 -6.06 9.17 -25.01
C ASP A 116 -5.00 8.21 -25.59
N THR A 117 -3.75 8.27 -25.12
CA THR A 117 -2.72 7.27 -25.43
C THR A 117 -3.07 5.89 -24.85
N ARG A 118 -3.73 5.86 -23.68
CA ARG A 118 -4.08 4.62 -23.00
C ARG A 118 -5.45 4.07 -23.40
N PHE A 119 -6.41 4.97 -23.61
CA PHE A 119 -7.80 4.63 -23.90
C PHE A 119 -8.20 5.22 -25.24
N THR A 120 -8.79 4.41 -26.13
CA THR A 120 -9.38 4.91 -27.36
C THR A 120 -10.77 5.49 -27.07
N GLY A 121 -11.05 6.72 -27.56
CA GLY A 121 -12.32 7.42 -27.29
C GLY A 121 -12.42 7.94 -25.85
N ASP A 122 -13.63 7.97 -25.27
CA ASP A 122 -13.86 8.54 -23.93
C ASP A 122 -13.23 7.72 -22.78
N GLY A 123 -12.84 6.46 -23.05
CA GLY A 123 -12.30 5.54 -22.05
C GLY A 123 -13.30 5.12 -20.96
N PRO A 124 -12.86 4.37 -19.95
CA PRO A 124 -13.72 3.94 -18.85
C PRO A 124 -13.99 5.10 -17.88
N VAL A 125 -15.24 5.20 -17.39
CA VAL A 125 -15.58 6.03 -16.24
C VAL A 125 -15.43 5.18 -14.98
N HIS A 126 -14.26 5.23 -14.35
CA HIS A 126 -13.94 4.43 -13.17
C HIS A 126 -13.00 5.16 -12.23
N ALA A 127 -13.28 5.15 -10.92
CA ALA A 127 -12.48 5.84 -9.89
C ALA A 127 -10.99 5.40 -9.86
N GLY A 128 -10.71 4.23 -10.45
CA GLY A 128 -9.39 3.65 -10.57
C GLY A 128 -8.66 3.85 -11.90
N ALA A 129 -9.30 4.44 -12.91
CA ALA A 129 -8.78 4.49 -14.28
C ALA A 129 -7.40 5.17 -14.37
N ALA A 130 -7.15 6.16 -13.52
CA ALA A 130 -5.87 6.86 -13.40
C ALA A 130 -4.66 5.91 -13.20
N ALA A 131 -4.81 4.77 -12.51
CA ALA A 131 -3.72 3.80 -12.30
C ALA A 131 -3.20 3.15 -13.57
N LEU A 132 -3.98 3.21 -14.66
CA LEU A 132 -3.59 2.66 -15.96
C LEU A 132 -2.89 3.70 -16.85
N VAL A 133 -2.94 4.98 -16.47
CA VAL A 133 -2.45 6.11 -17.29
C VAL A 133 -1.16 6.68 -16.70
N TRP A 134 -1.15 6.91 -15.38
CA TRP A 134 -0.03 7.56 -14.70
C TRP A 134 0.64 6.63 -13.70
N ARG A 135 1.94 6.84 -13.51
CA ARG A 135 2.78 6.01 -12.62
C ARG A 135 2.46 6.23 -11.14
N GLU A 136 2.06 7.44 -10.76
CA GLU A 136 1.76 7.81 -9.37
C GLU A 136 0.55 7.03 -8.82
N PRO A 137 -0.64 7.07 -9.44
CA PRO A 137 -1.76 6.23 -9.03
C PRO A 137 -1.49 4.73 -9.22
N ASN A 138 -0.64 4.34 -10.17
CA ASN A 138 -0.22 2.94 -10.31
C ASN A 138 0.56 2.44 -9.08
N ALA A 139 1.50 3.24 -8.57
CA ALA A 139 2.26 2.92 -7.36
C ALA A 139 1.33 2.76 -6.14
N VAL A 140 0.31 3.60 -6.02
CA VAL A 140 -0.71 3.48 -4.96
C VAL A 140 -1.49 2.17 -5.09
N ALA A 141 -1.93 1.82 -6.29
CA ALA A 141 -2.64 0.56 -6.54
C ALA A 141 -1.77 -0.66 -6.21
N ALA A 142 -0.50 -0.65 -6.60
CA ALA A 142 0.45 -1.72 -6.29
C ALA A 142 0.72 -1.83 -4.77
N ALA A 143 0.95 -0.70 -4.09
CA ALA A 143 1.09 -0.67 -2.64
C ALA A 143 -0.14 -1.27 -1.92
N PHE A 144 -1.34 -0.95 -2.40
CA PHE A 144 -2.57 -1.53 -1.86
C PHE A 144 -2.61 -3.05 -1.99
N THR A 145 -2.11 -3.62 -3.08
CA THR A 145 -2.02 -5.09 -3.21
C THR A 145 -1.08 -5.70 -2.18
N SER A 146 0.09 -5.08 -1.95
CA SER A 146 1.04 -5.52 -0.92
C SER A 146 0.45 -5.40 0.48
N ALA A 147 -0.20 -4.28 0.80
CA ALA A 147 -0.94 -4.07 2.05
C ALA A 147 -2.03 -5.14 2.26
N LYS A 148 -2.84 -5.40 1.23
CA LYS A 148 -3.89 -6.43 1.27
C LYS A 148 -3.26 -7.81 1.50
N SER A 149 -2.18 -8.13 0.80
CA SER A 149 -1.45 -9.38 0.94
C SER A 149 -0.90 -9.56 2.36
N ALA A 150 -0.23 -8.54 2.92
CA ALA A 150 0.27 -8.56 4.31
C ALA A 150 -0.86 -8.88 5.31
N ARG A 151 -2.02 -8.20 5.17
CA ARG A 151 -3.20 -8.41 6.01
C ARG A 151 -3.84 -9.81 5.88
N HIS A 152 -3.64 -10.47 4.74
CA HIS A 152 -4.19 -11.81 4.50
C HIS A 152 -3.32 -12.94 5.07
N SER A 153 -2.04 -12.66 5.35
CA SER A 153 -1.11 -13.65 5.92
C SER A 153 -1.64 -14.24 7.21
N ARG A 154 -1.26 -15.49 7.50
CA ARG A 154 -1.66 -16.17 8.73
C ARG A 154 -1.07 -15.46 9.94
N LEU A 155 0.20 -15.08 9.87
CA LEU A 155 0.90 -14.40 10.96
C LEU A 155 0.21 -13.08 11.35
N TRP A 156 -0.33 -12.34 10.38
CA TRP A 156 -1.05 -11.09 10.64
C TRP A 156 -2.27 -11.26 11.54
N LYS A 157 -2.95 -12.41 11.47
CA LYS A 157 -4.16 -12.73 12.25
C LYS A 157 -3.85 -13.17 13.68
N THR A 158 -2.58 -13.26 14.05
CA THR A 158 -2.12 -13.63 15.38
C THR A 158 -1.54 -12.43 16.11
N ASP A 159 -1.41 -12.54 17.43
CA ASP A 159 -0.76 -11.51 18.26
C ASP A 159 0.78 -11.56 18.18
N PHE A 160 1.36 -12.47 17.39
CA PHE A 160 2.81 -12.68 17.35
C PHE A 160 3.57 -11.46 16.84
N LEU A 161 3.00 -10.72 15.87
CA LEU A 161 3.59 -9.47 15.39
C LEU A 161 3.54 -8.37 16.45
N ASP A 162 2.45 -8.27 17.19
CA ASP A 162 2.29 -7.26 18.26
C ASP A 162 3.26 -7.54 19.41
N ALA A 163 3.40 -8.81 19.80
CA ALA A 163 4.31 -9.25 20.86
C ALA A 163 5.79 -8.92 20.58
N HIS A 164 6.16 -8.77 19.31
CA HIS A 164 7.53 -8.45 18.87
C HIS A 164 7.65 -7.05 18.26
N SER A 165 6.64 -6.18 18.43
CA SER A 165 6.62 -4.81 17.89
C SER A 165 6.92 -4.76 16.38
N ALA A 166 6.47 -5.76 15.63
CA ALA A 166 6.74 -5.93 14.19
C ALA A 166 5.50 -5.66 13.32
N ARG A 167 4.34 -5.37 13.94
CA ARG A 167 3.13 -5.04 13.19
C ARG A 167 3.26 -3.60 12.65
N LEU A 168 3.27 -3.49 11.33
CA LEU A 168 3.28 -2.21 10.64
C LEU A 168 1.91 -1.53 10.72
N ASP A 169 1.85 -0.21 10.94
CA ASP A 169 0.63 0.57 10.71
C ASP A 169 0.39 0.74 9.20
N VAL A 170 -0.22 -0.28 8.60
CA VAL A 170 -0.48 -0.33 7.15
C VAL A 170 -1.38 0.81 6.70
N ASP A 171 -2.31 1.29 7.54
CA ASP A 171 -3.19 2.40 7.18
C ASP A 171 -2.42 3.73 7.11
N ALA A 172 -1.54 3.99 8.09
CA ALA A 172 -0.67 5.16 8.06
C ALA A 172 0.30 5.12 6.86
N VAL A 173 0.92 3.97 6.58
CA VAL A 173 1.82 3.79 5.42
C VAL A 173 1.07 4.01 4.10
N MET A 174 -0.12 3.41 3.94
CA MET A 174 -0.93 3.62 2.74
C MET A 174 -1.36 5.08 2.57
N ALA A 175 -1.72 5.76 3.66
CA ALA A 175 -2.06 7.18 3.63
C ALA A 175 -0.86 8.04 3.20
N ARG A 176 0.36 7.74 3.69
CA ARG A 176 1.61 8.41 3.28
C ARG A 176 1.88 8.21 1.79
N ILE A 177 1.85 6.95 1.31
CA ILE A 177 2.04 6.60 -0.10
C ILE A 177 1.02 7.34 -0.99
N ALA A 178 -0.27 7.26 -0.66
CA ALA A 178 -1.33 7.89 -1.43
C ALA A 178 -1.17 9.42 -1.49
N THR A 179 -0.86 10.06 -0.35
CA THR A 179 -0.70 11.52 -0.27
C THR A 179 0.51 11.99 -1.06
N THR A 180 1.66 11.35 -0.89
CA THR A 180 2.89 11.68 -1.61
C THR A 180 2.72 11.49 -3.13
N ALA A 181 2.15 10.35 -3.55
CA ALA A 181 1.84 10.09 -4.95
C ALA A 181 0.90 11.14 -5.54
N HIS A 182 -0.17 11.50 -4.80
CA HIS A 182 -1.13 12.49 -5.26
C HIS A 182 -0.52 13.88 -5.42
N ARG A 183 0.37 14.30 -4.51
CA ARG A 183 1.09 15.57 -4.64
C ARG A 183 1.98 15.60 -5.88
N LEU A 184 2.77 14.55 -6.11
CA LEU A 184 3.60 14.44 -7.31
C LEU A 184 2.77 14.58 -8.58
N TRP A 185 1.65 13.86 -8.64
CA TRP A 185 0.71 13.96 -9.76
C TRP A 185 0.04 15.33 -9.86
N ARG A 186 -0.32 15.96 -8.73
CA ARG A 186 -0.93 17.30 -8.73
C ARG A 186 0.03 18.37 -9.24
N THR A 187 1.33 18.24 -8.99
CA THR A 187 2.33 19.13 -9.59
C THR A 187 2.40 18.93 -11.10
N HIS A 188 2.38 17.69 -11.59
CA HIS A 188 2.28 17.39 -13.03
C HIS A 188 0.99 17.97 -13.66
N ALA A 189 -0.15 17.80 -12.99
CA ALA A 189 -1.44 18.28 -13.49
C ALA A 189 -1.61 19.81 -13.36
N GLY A 190 -0.97 20.42 -12.36
CA GLY A 190 -1.11 21.84 -12.02
C GLY A 190 -0.14 22.77 -12.76
N THR A 191 0.96 22.25 -13.31
CA THR A 191 1.97 23.06 -13.97
C THR A 191 1.91 22.92 -15.49
N HIS A 192 1.47 23.98 -16.16
CA HIS A 192 1.45 24.05 -17.62
C HIS A 192 2.90 24.00 -18.17
N LEU A 193 3.19 23.14 -19.16
CA LEU A 193 4.49 23.03 -19.86
C LEU A 193 5.68 22.48 -19.03
N HIS A 194 5.45 21.59 -18.05
CA HIS A 194 6.57 20.87 -17.44
C HIS A 194 7.13 19.78 -18.37
N LEU A 195 8.31 20.05 -18.95
CA LEU A 195 9.13 19.10 -19.68
C LEU A 195 10.22 18.56 -18.74
N GLY A 196 9.96 17.44 -18.05
CA GLY A 196 10.93 16.74 -17.20
C GLY A 196 10.36 16.23 -15.88
N PRO A 197 11.01 15.26 -15.21
CA PRO A 197 10.50 14.66 -13.99
C PRO A 197 10.54 15.70 -12.86
N THR A 198 9.36 16.10 -12.40
CA THR A 198 9.16 17.28 -11.54
C THR A 198 9.76 17.15 -10.15
N ASP A 199 9.97 15.91 -9.67
CA ASP A 199 10.65 15.62 -8.41
C ASP A 199 11.12 14.15 -8.38
N THR A 200 12.33 13.88 -8.88
CA THR A 200 12.89 12.52 -8.94
C THR A 200 13.22 11.96 -7.57
N THR A 201 13.57 12.81 -6.61
CA THR A 201 13.98 12.39 -5.26
C THR A 201 12.78 11.92 -4.46
N THR A 202 11.69 12.70 -4.45
CA THR A 202 10.44 12.30 -3.79
C THR A 202 9.82 11.09 -4.45
N TRP A 203 9.93 10.96 -5.78
CA TRP A 203 9.51 9.74 -6.49
C TRP A 203 10.33 8.52 -6.07
N ALA A 204 11.66 8.63 -5.99
CA ALA A 204 12.52 7.54 -5.55
C ALA A 204 12.23 7.11 -4.10
N ALA A 205 12.04 8.09 -3.20
CA ALA A 205 11.66 7.82 -1.81
C ALA A 205 10.28 7.12 -1.71
N LEU A 206 9.29 7.57 -2.48
CA LEU A 206 7.98 6.93 -2.56
C LEU A 206 8.11 5.47 -2.98
N LEU A 207 8.89 5.19 -4.03
CA LEU A 207 9.10 3.82 -4.51
C LEU A 207 9.82 2.96 -3.46
N ALA A 208 10.79 3.50 -2.73
CA ALA A 208 11.44 2.80 -1.64
C ALA A 208 10.44 2.38 -0.55
N THR A 209 9.48 3.25 -0.19
CA THR A 209 8.40 2.90 0.76
C THR A 209 7.48 1.81 0.20
N VAL A 210 7.13 1.86 -1.09
CA VAL A 210 6.31 0.81 -1.74
C VAL A 210 7.05 -0.53 -1.78
N ASP A 211 8.34 -0.52 -2.09
CA ASP A 211 9.19 -1.71 -2.11
C ASP A 211 9.33 -2.29 -0.70
N HIS A 212 9.53 -1.46 0.32
CA HIS A 212 9.56 -1.89 1.73
C HIS A 212 8.26 -2.60 2.14
N LEU A 213 7.10 -2.01 1.85
CA LEU A 213 5.80 -2.65 2.11
C LEU A 213 5.64 -3.98 1.36
N THR A 214 6.16 -4.05 0.15
CA THR A 214 6.12 -5.26 -0.68
C THR A 214 7.01 -6.37 -0.13
N ASP A 215 8.22 -6.02 0.32
CA ASP A 215 9.15 -6.95 0.95
C ASP A 215 8.63 -7.45 2.30
N TYR A 216 8.02 -6.56 3.09
CA TYR A 216 7.31 -6.91 4.32
C TYR A 216 6.18 -7.91 4.04
N ALA A 217 5.32 -7.62 3.06
CA ALA A 217 4.24 -8.53 2.66
C ALA A 217 4.76 -9.89 2.16
N ARG A 218 5.88 -9.91 1.43
CA ARG A 218 6.52 -11.14 0.95
C ARG A 218 7.10 -11.97 2.09
N ALA A 219 7.73 -11.33 3.07
CA ALA A 219 8.27 -12.03 4.24
C ALA A 219 7.16 -12.70 5.06
N LEU A 220 6.03 -11.99 5.26
CA LEU A 220 4.85 -12.53 5.95
C LEU A 220 4.24 -13.73 5.22
N ASN A 221 3.87 -13.56 3.94
CA ASN A 221 3.18 -14.60 3.18
C ASN A 221 4.10 -15.73 2.69
N GLY A 222 5.42 -15.50 2.71
CA GLY A 222 6.42 -16.48 2.32
C GLY A 222 6.92 -17.26 3.53
N ARG A 223 8.05 -16.81 4.11
CA ARG A 223 8.75 -17.58 5.13
C ARG A 223 7.96 -17.70 6.44
N ALA A 224 7.32 -16.62 6.91
CA ALA A 224 6.58 -16.67 8.16
C ALA A 224 5.36 -17.61 8.10
N ASP A 225 4.54 -17.52 7.05
CA ASP A 225 3.39 -18.42 6.86
C ASP A 225 3.82 -19.88 6.69
N LEU A 226 4.95 -20.15 6.03
CA LEU A 226 5.52 -21.49 5.94
C LEU A 226 5.94 -22.03 7.31
N LEU A 227 6.66 -21.23 8.11
CA LEU A 227 7.07 -21.61 9.47
C LEU A 227 5.85 -21.87 10.36
N LEU A 228 4.79 -21.05 10.27
CA LEU A 228 3.55 -21.31 10.99
C LEU A 228 2.86 -22.61 10.53
N ALA A 229 2.77 -22.85 9.23
CA ALA A 229 2.18 -24.08 8.69
C ALA A 229 2.94 -25.33 9.17
N TYR A 230 4.28 -25.29 9.18
CA TYR A 230 5.10 -26.38 9.72
C TYR A 230 4.86 -26.62 11.21
N ARG A 231 4.74 -25.56 12.00
CA ARG A 231 4.39 -25.69 13.42
C ARG A 231 2.99 -26.25 13.64
N GLU A 232 2.02 -25.88 12.81
CA GLU A 232 0.68 -26.48 12.83
C GLU A 232 0.75 -27.99 12.55
N VAL A 233 1.50 -28.41 11.54
CA VAL A 233 1.70 -29.84 11.19
C VAL A 233 2.31 -30.62 12.36
N LEU A 234 3.34 -30.07 13.02
CA LEU A 234 3.98 -30.73 14.17
C LEU A 234 3.04 -30.95 15.36
N ARG A 235 1.99 -30.13 15.48
CA ARG A 235 0.99 -30.20 16.56
C ARG A 235 -0.18 -31.13 16.26
N LEU A 236 -0.29 -31.64 15.03
CA LEU A 236 -1.33 -32.59 14.68
C LEU A 236 -1.04 -33.96 15.30
N GLU A 237 -1.96 -34.45 16.12
CA GLU A 237 -1.82 -35.74 16.82
C GLU A 237 -1.91 -36.96 15.87
N ASN A 238 -2.54 -36.80 14.70
CA ASN A 238 -2.87 -37.90 13.78
C ASN A 238 -1.94 -38.00 12.55
N VAL A 239 -0.84 -37.26 12.51
CA VAL A 239 0.14 -37.33 11.41
C VAL A 239 1.24 -38.30 11.81
N ASP A 240 1.60 -39.23 10.93
CA ASP A 240 2.70 -40.18 11.17
C ASP A 240 4.06 -39.47 11.14
N ASP A 241 4.99 -39.88 12.01
CA ASP A 241 6.36 -39.36 12.08
C ASP A 241 7.08 -39.53 10.74
N ALA A 242 6.79 -40.58 9.99
CA ALA A 242 7.34 -40.79 8.64
C ALA A 242 6.91 -39.66 7.67
N ALA A 243 5.66 -39.22 7.72
CA ALA A 243 5.17 -38.13 6.88
C ALA A 243 5.81 -36.79 7.27
N ILE A 244 6.00 -36.54 8.56
CA ILE A 244 6.71 -35.35 9.05
C ILE A 244 8.18 -35.40 8.61
N ARG A 245 8.85 -36.55 8.71
CA ARG A 245 10.25 -36.68 8.24
C ARG A 245 10.38 -36.35 6.75
N ILE A 246 9.44 -36.78 5.90
CA ILE A 246 9.42 -36.42 4.48
C ILE A 246 9.29 -34.90 4.29
N GLU A 247 8.28 -34.29 4.93
CA GLU A 247 7.99 -32.86 4.77
C GLU A 247 9.16 -31.97 5.22
N PHE A 248 9.87 -32.39 6.27
CA PHE A 248 11.01 -31.68 6.83
C PHE A 248 12.36 -32.09 6.24
N GLY A 249 12.39 -33.01 5.27
CA GLY A 249 13.62 -33.51 4.64
C GLY A 249 14.55 -34.26 5.59
N LEU A 250 14.00 -34.89 6.63
CA LEU A 250 14.73 -35.67 7.64
C LEU A 250 14.95 -37.12 7.16
N PRO A 251 16.02 -37.80 7.63
CA PRO A 251 16.29 -39.19 7.27
C PRO A 251 15.13 -40.12 7.66
N LEU A 252 14.73 -41.00 6.73
CA LEU A 252 13.64 -41.99 6.94
C LEU A 252 14.12 -43.31 7.54
N ASP A 253 15.42 -43.57 7.46
CA ASP A 253 16.12 -44.74 8.02
C ASP A 253 16.42 -44.59 9.52
N ASP A 254 16.28 -43.37 10.05
CA ASP A 254 16.38 -43.09 11.48
C ASP A 254 15.13 -43.56 12.23
N THR A 255 15.31 -44.61 13.03
CA THR A 255 14.26 -45.28 13.82
C THR A 255 14.00 -44.61 15.17
N THR A 256 14.72 -43.53 15.50
CA THR A 256 14.46 -42.81 16.75
C THR A 256 13.11 -42.08 16.70
N PRO A 257 12.35 -42.05 17.82
CA PRO A 257 11.10 -41.28 17.88
C PRO A 257 11.33 -39.82 17.53
N LEU A 258 10.49 -39.24 16.69
CA LEU A 258 10.65 -37.85 16.27
C LEU A 258 10.41 -36.91 17.45
N ASN A 259 11.39 -36.08 17.79
CA ASN A 259 11.21 -35.06 18.82
C ASN A 259 10.51 -33.83 18.24
N ARG A 260 9.18 -33.92 18.09
CA ARG A 260 8.34 -32.83 17.55
C ARG A 260 8.44 -31.54 18.35
N SER A 261 8.64 -31.63 19.67
CA SER A 261 8.80 -30.46 20.55
C SER A 261 10.09 -29.70 20.29
N ALA A 262 11.20 -30.40 20.00
CA ALA A 262 12.45 -29.76 19.61
C ALA A 262 12.32 -29.06 18.25
N LEU A 263 11.66 -29.72 17.27
CA LEU A 263 11.40 -29.11 15.97
C LEU A 263 10.48 -27.87 16.08
N ASP A 264 9.42 -27.90 16.90
CA ASP A 264 8.56 -26.72 17.12
C ASP A 264 9.34 -25.56 17.74
N LEU A 265 10.27 -25.87 18.65
CA LEU A 265 11.14 -24.86 19.26
C LEU A 265 12.08 -24.21 18.23
N ASP A 266 12.73 -25.01 17.39
CA ASP A 266 13.64 -24.51 16.35
C ASP A 266 12.91 -23.62 15.34
N LEU A 267 11.73 -24.06 14.88
CA LEU A 267 10.87 -23.25 14.00
C LEU A 267 10.41 -21.96 14.68
N ASN A 268 10.12 -22.00 15.99
CA ASN A 268 9.74 -20.81 16.75
C ASN A 268 10.91 -19.84 16.88
N VAL A 269 12.13 -20.32 17.12
CA VAL A 269 13.34 -19.48 17.14
C VAL A 269 13.54 -18.80 15.80
N GLU A 270 13.38 -19.52 14.69
CA GLU A 270 13.52 -18.94 13.36
C GLU A 270 12.41 -17.91 13.06
N LEU A 271 11.16 -18.21 13.41
CA LEU A 271 10.05 -17.29 13.26
C LEU A 271 10.28 -16.00 14.07
N THR A 272 10.73 -16.12 15.31
CA THR A 272 11.10 -14.96 16.14
C THR A 272 12.23 -14.17 15.50
N ALA A 273 13.28 -14.82 14.98
CA ALA A 273 14.39 -14.13 14.32
C ALA A 273 13.93 -13.33 13.09
N LEU A 274 13.07 -13.92 12.26
CA LEU A 274 12.46 -13.27 11.10
C LEU A 274 11.63 -12.05 11.52
N VAL A 275 10.77 -12.19 12.52
CA VAL A 275 9.89 -11.10 12.98
C VAL A 275 10.70 -9.97 13.62
N CYS A 276 11.76 -10.28 14.38
CA CYS A 276 12.69 -9.28 14.88
C CYS A 276 13.43 -8.54 13.76
N GLN A 277 13.75 -9.21 12.64
CA GLN A 277 14.31 -8.55 11.46
C GLN A 277 13.31 -7.59 10.84
N LEU A 278 12.04 -7.98 10.72
CA LEU A 278 10.96 -7.13 10.21
C LEU A 278 10.76 -5.88 11.09
N ALA A 279 10.73 -6.05 12.42
CA ALA A 279 10.62 -4.94 13.37
C ALA A 279 11.74 -3.90 13.19
N ARG A 280 12.99 -4.36 13.04
CA ARG A 280 14.12 -3.46 12.78
C ARG A 280 13.95 -2.69 11.48
N SER A 281 13.50 -3.37 10.41
CA SER A 281 13.30 -2.71 9.12
C SER A 281 12.20 -1.64 9.13
N ALA A 282 11.16 -1.81 9.97
CA ALA A 282 10.10 -0.83 10.15
C ALA A 282 10.55 0.40 10.98
N LEU A 283 11.46 0.21 11.94
CA LEU A 283 11.96 1.29 12.81
C LEU A 283 12.88 2.29 12.10
N PHE A 284 13.58 1.88 11.04
CA PHE A 284 14.43 2.79 10.26
C PHE A 284 13.62 3.85 9.50
N ASP A 285 12.37 3.56 9.13
CA ASP A 285 11.46 4.51 8.47
C ASP A 285 10.98 5.63 9.44
N GLU A 286 10.73 5.32 10.72
CA GLU A 286 10.27 6.33 11.69
C GLU A 286 11.37 7.32 12.11
N GLN A 287 12.64 6.89 12.13
CA GLN A 287 13.76 7.75 12.51
C GLN A 287 14.15 8.75 11.40
N GLU A 288 14.03 8.37 10.13
CA GLU A 288 14.22 9.32 9.02
C GLU A 288 13.10 10.38 8.97
N ASP A 289 11.86 10.01 9.28
CA ASP A 289 10.72 10.94 9.33
C ASP A 289 10.86 11.97 10.48
N MET A 290 11.40 11.59 11.64
CA MET A 290 11.66 12.54 12.73
C MET A 290 12.79 13.53 12.40
N ALA A 291 13.80 13.10 11.64
CA ALA A 291 14.90 13.96 11.21
C ALA A 291 14.43 15.00 10.18
N GLN A 292 13.50 14.65 9.28
CA GLN A 292 12.97 15.55 8.26
C GLN A 292 11.91 16.53 8.78
N SER A 293 11.18 16.21 9.85
CA SER A 293 10.20 17.13 10.44
C SER A 293 10.81 18.18 11.38
N SER A 294 12.13 18.14 11.61
CA SER A 294 12.87 19.02 12.53
C SER A 294 13.75 20.07 11.82
N GLY A 295 13.75 20.12 10.49
CA GLY A 295 14.49 21.09 9.67
C GLY A 295 13.57 22.03 8.90
#